data_AF-A0A965JJP2-F1
#
_entry.id   AF-A0A965JJP2-F1
#
_cell.length_a   1.000
_cell.length_b   1.000
_cell.length_c   1.000
_cell.angle_alpha   90.00
_cell.angle_beta   90.00
_cell.angle_gamma   90.00
#
_symmetry.space_group_name_H-M   'P 1'
#
loop_
_entity.id
_entity.type
_entity.pdbx_description
1 polymer ?
#
loop_
_entity_poly.entity_id
_entity_poly.type
_entity_poly.pdbx_seq_one_letter_code
_entity_poly.pdbx_strand_id
1 'polypeptide(L)'
;MQTVETLNEGLKRAYTLTIAAKDISKRVEREVARLAPQIRMPGFRPGKVPANLVKKMHGEAIQGDALNASVQEAVQALIADQKLRPAMSPSVELAEGYTHGKDAELAVALEILPNIDTPSIDGLKLERLTIEASADAVDEAVLRIAQQQKGYDDAPKGHKAKTGDLVVMDFVGKVDGVVFDGGTGEDMSVEIGSGRLIPGFEDQIIGVKSGDEKTITVTFPADYTVETLKGKEATFDLVIKDVRVPGEAKADDAFAKSLGLEGIDQLRELMKGQLEQEFNQLTRTHMKRRLLDQLAASHDFDVPPGMVEAEFNQIWAQLEHEAGHEADPEAARADMEKDRDDYRAIAVRRVRLGLLLSEIGQANNVQISAQEMNRLITQASMQYGPGERERFIQYVQQDPMAAAQIRAPLYEDKVVDFLFSKAEITDRAVTREELEAAIEADSDEGHVHGPGCGHDHGDAKPAKKPAAKKAAAPKTEKAEKPAKAEAAAKPAKKAPAKKKA
;
A
#
# COMPACT_ATOMS: atom_id res chain seq x y z
N MET A 1 32.38 -30.10 -2.61
CA MET A 1 31.21 -29.52 -3.29
C MET A 1 31.56 -29.33 -4.75
N GLN A 2 30.70 -29.78 -5.66
CA GLN A 2 30.84 -29.51 -7.09
C GLN A 2 29.69 -28.60 -7.50
N THR A 3 29.99 -27.60 -8.32
CA THR A 3 29.02 -26.60 -8.80
C THR A 3 29.09 -26.59 -10.32
N VAL A 4 27.93 -26.73 -10.97
CA VAL A 4 27.80 -26.64 -12.43
C VAL A 4 26.75 -25.59 -12.74
N GLU A 5 27.09 -24.59 -13.54
CA GLU A 5 26.13 -23.61 -14.05
C GLU A 5 25.30 -24.25 -15.17
N THR A 6 23.99 -24.26 -15.02
CA THR A 6 23.05 -24.90 -15.95
C THR A 6 22.24 -23.91 -16.77
N LEU A 7 22.03 -22.68 -16.27
CA LEU A 7 21.32 -21.61 -16.99
C LEU A 7 21.98 -20.25 -16.72
N ASN A 8 22.15 -19.48 -17.79
CA ASN A 8 22.62 -18.08 -17.74
C ASN A 8 21.92 -17.27 -18.84
N GLU A 9 20.71 -16.80 -18.55
CA GLU A 9 19.88 -16.04 -19.49
C GLU A 9 19.34 -14.78 -18.81
N GLY A 10 19.70 -13.60 -19.33
CA GLY A 10 19.32 -12.32 -18.73
C GLY A 10 19.74 -12.23 -17.26
N LEU A 11 18.75 -12.05 -16.37
CA LEU A 11 18.93 -12.01 -14.92
C LEU A 11 18.75 -13.38 -14.24
N LYS A 12 18.35 -14.43 -14.98
CA LYS A 12 18.13 -15.77 -14.42
C LYS A 12 19.43 -16.57 -14.40
N ARG A 13 19.69 -17.23 -13.27
CA ARG A 13 20.82 -18.15 -13.08
C ARG A 13 20.30 -19.46 -12.51
N ALA A 14 20.82 -20.57 -13.02
CA ALA A 14 20.59 -21.88 -12.43
C ALA A 14 21.90 -22.62 -12.25
N TYR A 15 22.02 -23.35 -11.15
CA TYR A 15 23.19 -24.12 -10.78
C TYR A 15 22.76 -25.49 -10.27
N THR A 16 23.53 -26.51 -10.62
CA THR A 16 23.48 -27.82 -9.96
C THR A 16 24.60 -27.88 -8.93
N LEU A 17 24.24 -28.09 -7.66
CA LEU A 17 25.18 -28.30 -6.57
C LEU A 17 25.20 -29.76 -6.15
N THR A 18 26.39 -30.36 -6.04
CA THR A 18 26.56 -31.69 -5.46
C THR A 18 27.26 -31.59 -4.11
N ILE A 19 26.53 -31.97 -3.05
CA ILE A 19 27.05 -32.09 -1.68
C ILE A 19 27.43 -33.55 -1.45
N ALA A 20 28.71 -33.78 -1.11
CA ALA A 20 29.20 -35.13 -0.88
C ALA A 20 28.59 -35.73 0.40
N ALA A 21 28.26 -37.02 0.36
CA ALA A 21 27.73 -37.79 1.49
C ALA A 21 28.59 -37.67 2.76
N LYS A 22 29.91 -37.57 2.57
CA LYS A 22 30.89 -37.42 3.65
C LYS A 22 30.71 -36.11 4.40
N ASP A 23 30.37 -35.02 3.71
CA ASP A 23 30.20 -33.70 4.33
C ASP A 23 28.90 -33.65 5.12
N ILE A 24 27.83 -34.25 4.60
CA ILE A 24 26.55 -34.43 5.31
C ILE A 24 26.75 -35.31 6.55
N SER A 25 27.48 -36.42 6.41
CA SER A 25 27.75 -37.35 7.52
C SER A 25 28.55 -36.69 8.65
N LYS A 26 29.54 -35.84 8.33
CA LYS A 26 30.28 -35.05 9.31
C LYS A 26 29.36 -34.10 10.10
N ARG A 27 28.35 -33.51 9.45
CA ARG A 27 27.37 -32.67 10.15
C ARG A 27 26.46 -33.49 11.06
N VAL A 28 25.97 -34.62 10.58
CA VAL A 28 25.17 -35.55 11.40
C VAL A 28 25.93 -35.93 12.67
N GLU A 29 27.22 -36.24 12.57
CA GLU A 29 28.05 -36.55 13.74
C GLU A 29 28.19 -35.35 14.70
N ARG A 30 28.33 -34.14 14.16
CA ARG A 30 28.40 -32.90 14.95
C ARG A 30 27.09 -32.62 15.69
N GLU A 31 25.95 -32.79 15.03
CA GLU A 31 24.63 -32.61 15.64
C GLU A 31 24.34 -33.68 16.70
N VAL A 32 24.70 -34.95 16.43
CA VAL A 32 24.61 -36.01 17.44
C VAL A 32 25.47 -35.67 18.67
N ALA A 33 26.69 -35.15 18.47
CA ALA A 33 27.56 -34.73 19.58
C ALA A 33 26.98 -33.54 20.37
N ARG A 34 26.28 -32.62 19.71
CA ARG A 34 25.61 -31.47 20.33
C ARG A 34 24.36 -31.85 21.13
N LEU A 35 23.59 -32.82 20.63
CA LEU A 35 22.33 -33.26 21.24
C LEU A 35 22.51 -34.33 22.32
N ALA A 36 23.51 -35.21 22.18
CA ALA A 36 23.82 -36.25 23.16
C ALA A 36 23.89 -35.77 24.63
N PRO A 37 24.47 -34.60 24.98
CA PRO A 37 24.47 -34.09 26.35
C PRO A 37 23.09 -33.63 26.87
N GLN A 38 22.16 -33.28 25.97
CA GLN A 38 20.84 -32.71 26.30
C GLN A 38 19.75 -33.77 26.42
N ILE A 39 19.94 -34.92 25.78
CA ILE A 39 18.95 -36.00 25.75
C ILE A 39 18.90 -36.70 27.11
N ARG A 40 17.69 -36.78 27.68
CA ARG A 40 17.38 -37.58 28.86
C ARG A 40 16.77 -38.89 28.40
N MET A 41 17.39 -40.00 28.80
CA MET A 41 16.91 -41.34 28.46
C MET A 41 16.82 -42.19 29.73
N PRO A 42 15.70 -42.91 29.96
CA PRO A 42 15.60 -43.85 31.07
C PRO A 42 16.76 -44.86 31.08
N GLY A 43 17.41 -45.03 32.23
CA GLY A 43 18.56 -45.93 32.38
C GLY A 43 19.94 -45.32 32.08
N PHE A 44 20.01 -44.09 31.57
CA PHE A 44 21.27 -43.38 31.33
C PHE A 44 21.35 -42.07 32.13
N ARG A 45 22.51 -41.80 32.73
CA ARG A 45 22.78 -40.50 33.36
C ARG A 45 22.71 -39.40 32.28
N PRO A 46 22.11 -38.23 32.55
CA PRO A 46 22.06 -37.11 31.61
C PRO A 46 23.45 -36.83 31.00
N GLY A 47 23.50 -36.80 29.68
CA GLY A 47 24.72 -36.60 28.87
C GLY A 47 25.71 -37.77 28.80
N LYS A 48 25.31 -38.97 29.25
CA LYS A 48 26.07 -40.21 29.04
C LYS A 48 25.35 -41.21 28.14
N VAL A 49 24.35 -40.74 27.38
CA VAL A 49 23.67 -41.56 26.36
C VAL A 49 24.65 -41.86 25.22
N PRO A 50 24.88 -43.13 24.85
CA PRO A 50 25.74 -43.47 23.72
C PRO A 50 25.23 -42.90 22.40
N ALA A 51 26.14 -42.36 21.57
CA ALA A 51 25.81 -41.75 20.27
C ALA A 51 25.03 -42.69 19.33
N ASN A 52 25.29 -43.99 19.38
CA ASN A 52 24.56 -44.99 18.59
C ASN A 52 23.08 -45.09 18.97
N LEU A 53 22.75 -44.87 20.24
CA LEU A 53 21.37 -44.92 20.72
C LEU A 53 20.62 -43.62 20.39
N VAL A 54 21.32 -42.49 20.45
CA VAL A 54 20.82 -41.19 19.94
C VAL A 54 20.51 -41.27 18.45
N LYS A 55 21.42 -41.84 17.64
CA LYS A 55 21.20 -42.08 16.20
C LYS A 55 20.02 -43.02 15.94
N LYS A 56 19.75 -44.02 16.79
CA LYS A 56 18.59 -44.91 16.62
C LYS A 56 17.25 -44.23 16.92
N MET A 57 17.21 -43.29 17.87
CA MET A 57 15.96 -42.63 18.27
C MET A 57 15.67 -41.34 17.50
N HIS A 58 16.70 -40.58 17.14
CA HIS A 58 16.57 -39.26 16.50
C HIS A 58 17.30 -39.19 15.15
N GLY A 59 17.79 -40.31 14.62
CA GLY A 59 18.67 -40.33 13.44
C GLY A 59 18.06 -39.68 12.21
N GLU A 60 16.78 -39.96 11.93
CA GLU A 60 16.09 -39.42 10.76
C GLU A 60 15.90 -37.90 10.86
N ALA A 61 15.44 -37.40 12.03
CA ALA A 61 15.33 -35.97 12.28
C ALA A 61 16.69 -35.25 12.19
N ILE A 62 17.73 -35.82 12.82
CA ILE A 62 19.09 -35.25 12.77
C ILE A 62 19.65 -35.28 11.34
N GLN A 63 19.35 -36.32 10.56
CA GLN A 63 19.75 -36.40 9.16
C GLN A 63 19.04 -35.36 8.29
N GLY A 64 17.74 -35.12 8.52
CA GLY A 64 16.99 -34.05 7.87
C GLY A 64 17.54 -32.67 8.21
N ASP A 65 17.77 -32.38 9.49
CA ASP A 65 18.34 -31.11 9.96
C ASP A 65 19.75 -30.89 9.40
N ALA A 66 20.60 -31.92 9.44
CA ALA A 66 21.96 -31.84 8.91
C ALA A 66 21.98 -31.67 7.39
N LEU A 67 21.04 -32.28 6.67
CA LEU A 67 20.86 -32.06 5.23
C LEU A 67 20.45 -30.61 4.97
N ASN A 68 19.39 -30.12 5.60
CA ASN A 68 18.91 -28.75 5.44
C ASN A 68 20.00 -27.72 5.76
N ALA A 69 20.74 -27.90 6.85
CA ALA A 69 21.88 -27.04 7.18
C ALA A 69 23.01 -27.13 6.15
N SER A 70 23.27 -28.31 5.57
CA SER A 70 24.25 -28.46 4.48
C SER A 70 23.81 -27.74 3.22
N VAL A 71 22.53 -27.85 2.86
CA VAL A 71 21.91 -27.17 1.72
C VAL A 71 22.02 -25.66 1.87
N GLN A 72 21.62 -25.11 3.03
CA GLN A 72 21.70 -23.68 3.30
C GLN A 72 23.14 -23.15 3.20
N GLU A 73 24.12 -23.84 3.78
CA GLU A 73 25.52 -23.42 3.69
C GLU A 73 26.06 -23.54 2.26
N ALA A 74 25.68 -24.58 1.52
CA ALA A 74 26.10 -24.75 0.13
C ALA A 74 25.56 -23.63 -0.78
N VAL A 75 24.31 -23.24 -0.59
CA VAL A 75 23.70 -22.13 -1.33
C VAL A 75 24.35 -20.79 -0.95
N GLN A 76 24.63 -20.56 0.33
CA GLN A 76 25.36 -19.35 0.78
C GLN A 76 26.78 -19.29 0.21
N ALA A 77 27.50 -20.42 0.21
CA ALA A 77 28.82 -20.52 -0.39
C ALA A 77 28.78 -20.26 -1.90
N LEU A 78 27.81 -20.83 -2.62
CA LEU A 78 27.59 -20.56 -4.05
C LEU A 78 27.41 -19.06 -4.31
N ILE A 79 26.54 -18.40 -3.57
CA ILE A 79 26.26 -16.96 -3.71
C ILE A 79 27.54 -16.15 -3.48
N ALA A 80 28.31 -16.49 -2.43
CA ALA A 80 29.56 -15.79 -2.09
C ALA A 80 30.67 -16.00 -3.14
N ASP A 81 30.90 -17.26 -3.55
CA ASP A 81 31.95 -17.63 -4.50
C ASP A 81 31.70 -17.03 -5.89
N GLN A 82 30.44 -17.04 -6.33
CA GLN A 82 30.02 -16.45 -7.60
C GLN A 82 29.72 -14.95 -7.50
N LYS A 83 29.84 -14.35 -6.29
CA LYS A 83 29.55 -12.94 -5.99
C LYS A 83 28.18 -12.50 -6.52
N LEU A 84 27.19 -13.38 -6.40
CA LEU A 84 25.83 -13.12 -6.86
C LEU A 84 25.15 -12.18 -5.87
N ARG A 85 24.32 -11.28 -6.38
CA ARG A 85 23.38 -10.47 -5.59
C ARG A 85 21.97 -10.96 -5.93
N PRO A 86 21.42 -11.97 -5.23
CA PRO A 86 20.09 -12.47 -5.54
C PRO A 86 19.03 -11.39 -5.31
N ALA A 87 18.08 -11.27 -6.23
CA ALA A 87 16.93 -10.38 -6.12
C ALA A 87 15.94 -10.86 -5.04
N MET A 88 15.82 -12.19 -4.91
CA MET A 88 14.96 -12.87 -3.95
C MET A 88 15.71 -14.09 -3.39
N SER A 89 15.11 -14.74 -2.38
CA SER A 89 15.59 -16.04 -1.89
C SER A 89 15.64 -17.06 -3.03
N PRO A 90 16.76 -17.76 -3.25
CA PRO A 90 16.87 -18.78 -4.29
C PRO A 90 15.85 -19.90 -4.11
N SER A 91 15.30 -20.40 -5.22
CA SER A 91 14.60 -21.69 -5.23
C SER A 91 15.62 -22.81 -5.16
N VAL A 92 15.43 -23.74 -4.24
CA VAL A 92 16.34 -24.86 -4.01
C VAL A 92 15.53 -26.15 -3.98
N GLU A 93 15.78 -27.01 -4.95
CA GLU A 93 15.12 -28.30 -5.09
C GLU A 93 16.14 -29.42 -4.93
N LEU A 94 15.84 -30.38 -4.06
CA LEU A 94 16.63 -31.60 -3.93
C LEU A 94 16.21 -32.59 -5.01
N ALA A 95 17.19 -33.15 -5.72
CA ALA A 95 16.93 -34.12 -6.77
C ALA A 95 16.13 -35.33 -6.25
N GLU A 96 15.21 -35.82 -7.09
CA GLU A 96 14.37 -36.97 -6.76
C GLU A 96 15.22 -38.22 -6.46
N GLY A 97 14.80 -38.98 -5.43
CA GLY A 97 15.47 -40.24 -5.07
C GLY A 97 16.71 -40.09 -4.19
N TYR A 98 16.92 -38.93 -3.56
CA TYR A 98 17.93 -38.79 -2.52
C TYR A 98 17.73 -39.81 -1.39
N THR A 99 18.82 -40.48 -1.00
CA THR A 99 18.85 -41.42 0.13
C THR A 99 19.99 -41.07 1.06
N HIS A 100 19.75 -41.11 2.36
CA HIS A 100 20.77 -40.83 3.37
C HIS A 100 22.03 -41.67 3.16
N GLY A 101 23.20 -41.02 3.26
CA GLY A 101 24.50 -41.65 3.02
C GLY A 101 24.95 -41.66 1.55
N LYS A 102 24.16 -41.09 0.64
CA LYS A 102 24.59 -40.75 -0.72
C LYS A 102 24.82 -39.24 -0.87
N ASP A 103 25.40 -38.87 -2.00
CA ASP A 103 25.58 -37.46 -2.37
C ASP A 103 24.20 -36.83 -2.60
N ALA A 104 24.04 -35.58 -2.16
CA ALA A 104 22.83 -34.79 -2.39
C ALA A 104 23.08 -33.89 -3.60
N GLU A 105 22.25 -34.02 -4.61
CA GLU A 105 22.24 -33.15 -5.79
C GLU A 105 21.10 -32.15 -5.65
N LEU A 106 21.40 -30.87 -5.84
CA LEU A 106 20.48 -29.76 -5.65
C LEU A 106 20.41 -28.96 -6.95
N ALA A 107 19.21 -28.66 -7.40
CA ALA A 107 18.96 -27.63 -8.40
C ALA A 107 18.69 -26.32 -7.68
N VAL A 108 19.54 -25.33 -7.91
CA VAL A 108 19.40 -23.98 -7.36
C VAL A 108 19.07 -23.03 -8.50
N ALA A 109 17.90 -22.42 -8.46
CA ALA A 109 17.48 -21.39 -9.41
C ALA A 109 17.34 -20.05 -8.68
N LEU A 110 17.94 -19.00 -9.23
CA LEU A 110 17.83 -17.66 -8.68
C LEU A 110 17.84 -16.61 -9.77
N GLU A 111 17.34 -15.43 -9.41
CA GLU A 111 17.44 -14.23 -10.22
C GLU A 111 18.42 -13.27 -9.56
N ILE A 112 19.30 -12.66 -10.34
CA ILE A 112 20.27 -11.68 -9.85
C ILE A 112 19.73 -10.26 -10.06
N LEU A 113 20.12 -9.36 -9.16
CA LEU A 113 19.89 -7.93 -9.35
C LEU A 113 20.65 -7.44 -10.59
N PRO A 114 20.03 -6.59 -11.42
CA PRO A 114 20.71 -5.96 -12.53
C PRO A 114 21.85 -5.07 -12.02
N ASN A 115 22.93 -4.99 -12.79
CA ASN A 115 23.96 -3.98 -12.54
C ASN A 115 23.47 -2.65 -13.15
N ILE A 116 23.01 -1.73 -12.30
CA ILE A 116 22.45 -0.45 -12.70
C ILE A 116 23.57 0.59 -12.57
N ASP A 117 23.95 1.24 -13.67
CA ASP A 117 24.82 2.39 -13.59
C ASP A 117 24.11 3.49 -12.79
N THR A 118 24.76 3.99 -11.73
CA THR A 118 24.15 5.00 -10.86
C THR A 118 23.79 6.25 -11.69
N PRO A 119 22.51 6.68 -11.74
CA PRO A 119 22.13 7.95 -12.36
C PRO A 119 23.02 9.10 -11.91
N SER A 120 23.31 10.02 -12.84
CA SER A 120 23.65 11.36 -12.39
C SER A 120 22.42 11.98 -11.74
N ILE A 121 22.58 12.38 -10.48
CA ILE A 121 21.57 13.10 -9.69
C ILE A 121 21.67 14.62 -9.88
N ASP A 122 22.59 15.07 -10.74
CA ASP A 122 22.83 16.48 -11.01
C ASP A 122 21.82 17.02 -12.03
N GLY A 123 21.27 18.21 -11.78
CA GLY A 123 20.33 18.86 -12.72
C GLY A 123 18.89 18.37 -12.65
N LEU A 124 18.50 17.66 -11.58
CA LEU A 124 17.09 17.40 -11.28
C LEU A 124 16.36 18.74 -11.08
N LYS A 125 15.22 18.91 -11.75
CA LYS A 125 14.42 20.14 -11.71
C LYS A 125 13.01 19.80 -11.30
N LEU A 126 12.57 20.37 -10.18
CA LEU A 126 11.26 20.11 -9.62
C LEU A 126 10.50 21.43 -9.41
N GLU A 127 9.22 21.40 -9.72
CA GLU A 127 8.29 22.48 -9.38
C GLU A 127 7.52 22.08 -8.12
N ARG A 128 7.66 22.88 -7.06
CA ARG A 128 6.92 22.75 -5.81
C ARG A 128 5.69 23.63 -5.88
N LEU A 129 4.54 22.98 -5.94
CA LEU A 129 3.24 23.63 -5.93
C LEU A 129 2.85 23.91 -4.48
N THR A 130 2.79 25.17 -4.07
CA THR A 130 2.51 25.56 -2.67
C THR A 130 1.09 26.09 -2.54
N ILE A 131 0.38 25.69 -1.49
CA ILE A 131 -0.94 26.23 -1.14
C ILE A 131 -0.78 27.01 0.16
N GLU A 132 -1.24 28.26 0.18
CA GLU A 132 -1.33 29.03 1.41
C GLU A 132 -2.62 28.69 2.15
N ALA A 133 -2.52 28.41 3.45
CA ALA A 133 -3.68 28.31 4.32
C ALA A 133 -4.27 29.70 4.54
N SER A 134 -5.23 30.08 3.70
CA SER A 134 -5.94 31.36 3.81
C SER A 134 -6.73 31.43 5.12
N ALA A 135 -6.93 32.64 5.64
CA ALA A 135 -7.72 32.85 6.85
C ALA A 135 -9.15 32.30 6.69
N ASP A 136 -9.73 32.45 5.50
CA ASP A 136 -11.06 31.93 5.17
C ASP A 136 -11.12 30.40 5.27
N ALA A 137 -10.11 29.69 4.74
CA ALA A 137 -10.04 28.22 4.85
C ALA A 137 -9.88 27.75 6.29
N VAL A 138 -9.14 28.51 7.11
CA VAL A 138 -9.00 28.24 8.55
C VAL A 138 -10.34 28.45 9.27
N ASP A 139 -11.03 29.56 9.01
CA ASP A 139 -12.33 29.85 9.62
C ASP A 139 -13.40 28.83 9.21
N GLU A 140 -13.41 28.38 7.94
CA GLU A 140 -14.27 27.30 7.47
C GLU A 140 -13.96 25.97 8.18
N ALA A 141 -12.68 25.62 8.36
CA ALA A 141 -12.29 24.42 9.08
C ALA A 141 -12.72 24.47 10.56
N VAL A 142 -12.53 25.61 11.22
CA VAL A 142 -12.97 25.84 12.60
C VAL A 142 -14.49 25.74 12.71
N LEU A 143 -15.23 26.34 11.78
CA LEU A 143 -16.69 26.28 11.74
C LEU A 143 -17.19 24.85 11.53
N ARG A 144 -16.56 24.10 10.63
CA ARG A 144 -16.88 22.68 10.39
C ARG A 144 -16.68 21.84 11.65
N ILE A 145 -15.62 22.07 12.42
CA ILE A 145 -15.41 21.38 13.70
C ILE A 145 -16.48 21.79 14.72
N ALA A 146 -16.82 23.08 14.80
CA ALA A 146 -17.90 23.55 15.67
C ALA A 146 -19.26 22.95 15.29
N GLN A 147 -19.52 22.74 13.99
CA GLN A 147 -20.72 22.07 13.49
C GLN A 147 -20.75 20.58 13.84
N GLN A 148 -19.61 19.89 13.74
CA GLN A 148 -19.49 18.48 14.12
C GLN A 148 -19.66 18.27 15.63
N GLN A 149 -19.28 19.26 16.44
CA GLN A 149 -19.45 19.26 17.90
C GLN A 149 -20.59 20.14 18.38
N LYS A 150 -21.56 20.45 17.50
CA LYS A 150 -22.71 21.27 17.86
C LYS A 150 -23.40 20.71 19.11
N GLY A 151 -23.63 21.58 20.09
CA GLY A 151 -24.44 21.24 21.25
C GLY A 151 -25.89 21.05 20.85
N TYR A 152 -26.67 20.42 21.73
CA TYR A 152 -28.10 20.25 21.57
C TYR A 152 -28.81 20.87 22.77
N ASP A 153 -29.69 21.82 22.50
CA ASP A 153 -30.49 22.52 23.51
C ASP A 153 -31.90 21.92 23.55
N ASP A 154 -32.53 21.91 24.73
CA ASP A 154 -33.89 21.42 24.89
C ASP A 154 -34.86 22.15 23.94
N ALA A 155 -35.66 21.40 23.19
CA ALA A 155 -36.59 21.99 22.26
C ALA A 155 -37.72 22.74 23.00
N PRO A 156 -38.27 23.84 22.42
CA PRO A 156 -39.43 24.51 22.98
C PRO A 156 -40.60 23.55 23.17
N LYS A 157 -41.40 23.74 24.24
CA LYS A 157 -42.56 22.88 24.52
C LYS A 157 -43.49 22.77 23.31
N GLY A 158 -43.73 21.53 22.88
CA GLY A 158 -44.61 21.21 21.75
C GLY A 158 -43.94 21.24 20.38
N HIS A 159 -42.62 21.47 20.32
CA HIS A 159 -41.81 21.33 19.11
C HIS A 159 -41.92 19.90 18.56
N LYS A 160 -42.07 19.80 17.24
CA LYS A 160 -42.12 18.53 16.53
C LYS A 160 -40.74 18.26 15.96
N ALA A 161 -40.18 17.09 16.28
CA ALA A 161 -38.88 16.68 15.81
C ALA A 161 -38.80 16.75 14.28
N LYS A 162 -37.69 17.26 13.76
CA LYS A 162 -37.41 17.40 12.33
C LYS A 162 -35.97 16.94 12.05
N THR A 163 -35.64 16.74 10.79
CA THR A 163 -34.27 16.39 10.37
C THR A 163 -33.26 17.38 10.95
N GLY A 164 -32.22 16.86 11.60
CA GLY A 164 -31.18 17.60 12.32
C GLY A 164 -31.41 17.79 13.82
N ASP A 165 -32.61 17.43 14.35
CA ASP A 165 -32.87 17.40 15.79
C ASP A 165 -32.33 16.11 16.44
N LEU A 166 -31.94 16.18 17.71
CA LEU A 166 -31.54 15.04 18.52
C LEU A 166 -32.73 14.55 19.34
N VAL A 167 -33.07 13.28 19.19
CA VAL A 167 -34.15 12.64 19.94
C VAL A 167 -33.55 11.67 20.96
N VAL A 168 -33.94 11.84 22.23
CA VAL A 168 -33.61 10.91 23.31
C VAL A 168 -34.80 9.99 23.51
N MET A 169 -34.59 8.69 23.31
CA MET A 169 -35.67 7.70 23.38
C MET A 169 -35.24 6.40 24.04
N ASP A 170 -36.22 5.74 24.64
CA ASP A 170 -36.13 4.32 24.95
C ASP A 170 -36.82 3.55 23.82
N PHE A 171 -36.28 2.39 23.46
CA PHE A 171 -36.88 1.55 22.43
C PHE A 171 -36.89 0.08 22.83
N VAL A 172 -37.93 -0.63 22.39
CA VAL A 172 -38.06 -2.08 22.52
C VAL A 172 -38.43 -2.65 21.15
N GLY A 173 -37.47 -3.28 20.51
CA GLY A 173 -37.58 -3.98 19.23
C GLY A 173 -38.10 -5.39 19.39
N LYS A 174 -39.07 -5.76 18.54
CA LYS A 174 -39.69 -7.08 18.49
C LYS A 174 -39.73 -7.58 17.05
N VAL A 175 -39.42 -8.86 16.87
CA VAL A 175 -39.63 -9.60 15.61
C VAL A 175 -40.65 -10.67 15.89
N ASP A 176 -41.72 -10.74 15.10
CA ASP A 176 -42.83 -11.69 15.30
C ASP A 176 -43.44 -11.63 16.72
N GLY A 177 -43.41 -10.46 17.36
CA GLY A 177 -43.91 -10.23 18.71
C GLY A 177 -42.96 -10.63 19.86
N VAL A 178 -41.76 -11.12 19.54
CA VAL A 178 -40.73 -11.51 20.53
C VAL A 178 -39.59 -10.49 20.53
N VAL A 179 -39.19 -10.04 21.73
CA VAL A 179 -38.02 -9.15 21.89
C VAL A 179 -36.76 -9.91 21.50
N PHE A 180 -35.92 -9.31 20.67
CA PHE A 180 -34.65 -9.90 20.23
C PHE A 180 -33.46 -9.27 20.97
N ASP A 181 -32.34 -9.99 21.02
CA ASP A 181 -31.13 -9.55 21.69
C ASP A 181 -30.49 -8.34 20.96
N GLY A 182 -30.14 -7.30 21.72
CA GLY A 182 -29.76 -5.98 21.17
C GLY A 182 -30.93 -5.12 20.65
N GLY A 183 -32.17 -5.58 20.79
CA GLY A 183 -33.38 -4.84 20.39
C GLY A 183 -33.87 -3.83 21.42
N THR A 184 -33.26 -3.73 22.61
CA THR A 184 -33.67 -2.80 23.67
C THR A 184 -32.58 -1.78 23.96
N GLY A 185 -32.94 -0.52 24.07
CA GLY A 185 -32.03 0.54 24.51
C GLY A 185 -32.76 1.57 25.35
N GLU A 186 -32.08 2.06 26.38
CA GLU A 186 -32.55 3.14 27.25
C GLU A 186 -31.67 4.38 27.06
N ASP A 187 -32.29 5.57 27.11
CA ASP A 187 -31.65 6.89 26.97
C ASP A 187 -30.81 7.04 25.69
N MET A 188 -31.21 6.35 24.62
CA MET A 188 -30.50 6.43 23.35
C MET A 188 -30.74 7.80 22.70
N SER A 189 -29.65 8.51 22.41
CA SER A 189 -29.68 9.81 21.75
C SER A 189 -29.32 9.66 20.28
N VAL A 190 -30.23 10.05 19.37
CA VAL A 190 -30.05 9.90 17.93
C VAL A 190 -30.39 11.19 17.20
N GLU A 191 -29.49 11.65 16.34
CA GLU A 191 -29.74 12.77 15.45
C GLU A 191 -30.51 12.27 14.22
N ILE A 192 -31.68 12.87 13.94
CA ILE A 192 -32.50 12.52 12.79
C ILE A 192 -31.79 12.97 11.50
N GLY A 193 -31.57 12.04 10.57
CA GLY A 193 -30.83 12.25 9.33
C GLY A 193 -29.34 11.90 9.42
N SER A 194 -28.88 11.31 10.53
CA SER A 194 -27.49 10.86 10.68
C SER A 194 -27.20 9.53 9.98
N GLY A 195 -28.23 8.78 9.61
CA GLY A 195 -28.10 7.49 8.91
C GLY A 195 -27.44 6.42 9.79
N ARG A 196 -27.45 6.60 11.11
CA ARG A 196 -26.84 5.67 12.07
C ARG A 196 -27.76 4.52 12.41
N LEU A 197 -29.07 4.69 12.21
CA LEU A 197 -30.07 3.65 12.42
C LEU A 197 -30.46 2.96 11.11
N ILE A 198 -31.26 1.90 11.26
CA ILE A 198 -31.82 1.13 10.15
C ILE A 198 -32.59 2.07 9.21
N PRO A 199 -32.39 1.97 7.88
CA PRO A 199 -33.13 2.78 6.92
C PRO A 199 -34.65 2.73 7.16
N GLY A 200 -35.29 3.90 7.15
CA GLY A 200 -36.72 4.06 7.44
C GLY A 200 -37.10 4.17 8.92
N PHE A 201 -36.15 3.99 9.85
CA PHE A 201 -36.38 4.27 11.28
C PHE A 201 -36.46 5.77 11.55
N GLU A 202 -35.44 6.51 11.13
CA GLU A 202 -35.32 7.96 11.38
C GLU A 202 -36.45 8.76 10.72
N ASP A 203 -36.95 8.32 9.57
CA ASP A 203 -38.08 8.95 8.87
C ASP A 203 -39.38 8.87 9.65
N GLN A 204 -39.58 7.76 10.39
CA GLN A 204 -40.81 7.54 11.15
C GLN A 204 -40.82 8.25 12.50
N ILE A 205 -39.68 8.70 13.00
CA ILE A 205 -39.61 9.54 14.21
C ILE A 205 -39.68 11.03 13.89
N ILE A 206 -39.73 11.43 12.61
CA ILE A 206 -40.02 12.81 12.23
C ILE A 206 -41.44 13.17 12.70
N GLY A 207 -41.56 14.31 13.37
CA GLY A 207 -42.81 14.88 13.85
C GLY A 207 -43.20 14.53 15.29
N VAL A 208 -42.46 13.65 15.96
CA VAL A 208 -42.70 13.27 17.37
C VAL A 208 -42.34 14.40 18.33
N LYS A 209 -42.90 14.36 19.54
CA LYS A 209 -42.63 15.32 20.62
C LYS A 209 -42.07 14.59 21.84
N SER A 210 -41.42 15.35 22.73
CA SER A 210 -41.06 14.83 24.06
C SER A 210 -42.31 14.35 24.79
N GLY A 211 -42.25 13.12 25.33
CA GLY A 211 -43.32 12.42 26.00
C GLY A 211 -44.22 11.58 25.08
N ASP A 212 -43.98 11.57 23.76
CA ASP A 212 -44.77 10.74 22.84
C ASP A 212 -44.34 9.27 22.90
N GLU A 213 -45.32 8.37 22.85
CA GLU A 213 -45.10 6.94 22.61
C GLU A 213 -45.50 6.62 21.16
N LYS A 214 -44.64 5.88 20.46
CA LYS A 214 -44.88 5.54 19.06
C LYS A 214 -44.33 4.15 18.73
N THR A 215 -45.17 3.32 18.13
CA THR A 215 -44.70 2.07 17.51
C THR A 215 -44.38 2.33 16.05
N ILE A 216 -43.19 1.94 15.61
CA ILE A 216 -42.76 2.02 14.21
C ILE A 216 -42.42 0.64 13.68
N THR A 217 -42.54 0.45 12.37
CA THR A 217 -42.22 -0.81 11.70
C THR A 217 -41.12 -0.58 10.70
N VAL A 218 -40.01 -1.31 10.80
CA VAL A 218 -38.86 -1.20 9.89
C VAL A 218 -38.47 -2.57 9.39
N THR A 219 -37.90 -2.63 8.19
CA THR A 219 -37.34 -3.85 7.62
C THR A 219 -35.82 -3.78 7.68
N PHE A 220 -35.20 -4.79 8.27
CA PHE A 220 -33.74 -4.89 8.28
C PHE A 220 -33.21 -5.14 6.87
N PRO A 221 -32.07 -4.53 6.49
CA PRO A 221 -31.51 -4.74 5.17
C PRO A 221 -30.94 -6.17 5.02
N ALA A 222 -30.77 -6.62 3.77
CA ALA A 222 -30.39 -8.01 3.46
C ALA A 222 -28.95 -8.36 3.90
N ASP A 223 -28.11 -7.34 4.05
CA ASP A 223 -26.70 -7.39 4.42
C ASP A 223 -26.44 -7.14 5.92
N TYR A 224 -27.49 -7.07 6.76
CA TYR A 224 -27.37 -6.76 8.18
C TYR A 224 -26.46 -7.74 8.94
N THR A 225 -25.65 -7.24 9.88
CA THR A 225 -24.59 -8.02 10.57
C THR A 225 -25.10 -9.27 11.31
N VAL A 226 -26.36 -9.27 11.72
CA VAL A 226 -26.99 -10.38 12.46
C VAL A 226 -27.87 -11.21 11.52
N GLU A 227 -27.46 -12.45 11.23
CA GLU A 227 -28.17 -13.34 10.29
C GLU A 227 -29.64 -13.58 10.63
N THR A 228 -29.99 -13.58 11.93
CA THR A 228 -31.36 -13.83 12.38
C THR A 228 -32.32 -12.67 12.12
N LEU A 229 -31.80 -11.48 11.79
CA LEU A 229 -32.54 -10.25 11.56
C LEU A 229 -32.54 -9.81 10.08
N LYS A 230 -31.63 -10.31 9.24
CA LYS A 230 -31.54 -9.97 7.80
C LYS A 230 -32.89 -10.08 7.08
N GLY A 231 -33.33 -9.00 6.44
CA GLY A 231 -34.56 -8.97 5.64
C GLY A 231 -35.86 -9.14 6.42
N LYS A 232 -35.82 -9.19 7.76
CA LYS A 232 -37.02 -9.35 8.58
C LYS A 232 -37.65 -8.01 8.89
N GLU A 233 -38.97 -8.02 8.99
CA GLU A 233 -39.74 -6.91 9.52
C GLU A 233 -39.72 -6.95 11.05
N ALA A 234 -39.50 -5.79 11.67
CA ALA A 234 -39.48 -5.63 13.11
C ALA A 234 -40.29 -4.41 13.53
N THR A 235 -40.98 -4.54 14.65
CA THR A 235 -41.73 -3.45 15.29
C THR A 235 -40.93 -2.93 16.47
N PHE A 236 -40.74 -1.61 16.54
CA PHE A 236 -40.08 -0.94 17.65
C PHE A 236 -41.09 -0.07 18.38
N ASP A 237 -41.29 -0.37 19.66
CA ASP A 237 -42.04 0.48 20.58
C ASP A 237 -41.09 1.54 21.12
N LEU A 238 -41.33 2.80 20.78
CA LEU A 238 -40.49 3.94 21.15
C LEU A 238 -41.19 4.77 22.23
N VAL A 239 -40.43 5.17 23.24
CA VAL A 239 -40.83 6.15 24.24
C VAL A 239 -39.88 7.35 24.10
N ILE A 240 -40.40 8.47 23.60
CA ILE A 240 -39.60 9.67 23.39
C ILE A 240 -39.49 10.41 24.73
N LYS A 241 -38.30 10.40 25.32
CA LYS A 241 -38.03 11.12 26.57
C LYS A 241 -37.86 12.61 26.30
N ASP A 242 -37.03 12.95 25.32
CA ASP A 242 -36.64 14.33 25.07
C ASP A 242 -36.39 14.58 23.58
N VAL A 243 -36.64 15.82 23.16
CA VAL A 243 -36.30 16.29 21.81
C VAL A 243 -35.49 17.56 21.98
N ARG A 244 -34.30 17.56 21.41
CA ARG A 244 -33.36 18.68 21.47
C ARG A 244 -33.12 19.21 20.07
N VAL A 245 -33.07 20.52 19.96
CA VAL A 245 -32.74 21.20 18.70
C VAL A 245 -31.24 21.42 18.63
N PRO A 246 -30.64 21.38 17.43
CA PRO A 246 -29.23 21.70 17.28
C PRO A 246 -29.02 23.14 17.73
N GLY A 247 -28.13 23.33 18.70
CA GLY A 247 -27.66 24.64 19.12
C GLY A 247 -26.94 25.33 17.96
N GLU A 248 -26.89 26.65 18.01
CA GLU A 248 -26.12 27.42 17.02
C GLU A 248 -24.63 27.07 17.17
N ALA A 249 -24.04 26.44 16.16
CA ALA A 249 -22.62 26.09 16.16
C ALA A 249 -21.79 27.38 16.11
N LYS A 250 -21.41 27.89 17.28
CA LYS A 250 -20.58 29.08 17.42
C LYS A 250 -19.13 28.66 17.61
N ALA A 251 -18.31 29.00 16.63
CA ALA A 251 -16.87 28.96 16.74
C ALA A 251 -16.37 30.17 17.56
N ASP A 252 -16.59 30.13 18.88
CA ASP A 252 -16.18 31.19 19.80
C ASP A 252 -15.21 30.70 20.90
N ASP A 253 -14.79 31.60 21.79
CA ASP A 253 -13.89 31.26 22.91
C ASP A 253 -14.48 30.22 23.86
N ALA A 254 -15.81 30.13 23.99
CA ALA A 254 -16.46 29.15 24.84
C ALA A 254 -16.34 27.75 24.22
N PHE A 255 -16.51 27.66 22.90
CA PHE A 255 -16.25 26.41 22.16
C PHE A 255 -14.78 25.98 22.28
N ALA A 256 -13.83 26.89 22.04
CA ALA A 256 -12.41 26.56 22.18
C ALA A 256 -12.05 26.07 23.60
N LYS A 257 -12.63 26.69 24.64
CA LYS A 257 -12.46 26.24 26.03
C LYS A 257 -13.07 24.87 26.30
N SER A 258 -14.18 24.52 25.64
CA SER A 258 -14.77 23.18 25.75
C SER A 258 -13.83 22.09 25.22
N LEU A 259 -12.95 22.44 24.27
CA LEU A 259 -11.89 21.57 23.74
C LEU A 259 -10.60 21.59 24.58
N GLY A 260 -10.57 22.34 25.68
CA GLY A 260 -9.39 22.51 26.53
C GLY A 260 -8.37 23.53 26.02
N LEU A 261 -8.76 24.43 25.11
CA LEU A 261 -7.92 25.51 24.58
C LEU A 261 -8.18 26.83 25.33
N GLU A 262 -7.25 27.78 25.24
CA GLU A 262 -7.33 29.08 25.91
C GLU A 262 -8.36 30.02 25.25
N GLY A 263 -8.55 29.91 23.94
CA GLY A 263 -9.48 30.72 23.15
C GLY A 263 -9.48 30.35 21.67
N ILE A 264 -10.33 31.03 20.89
CA ILE A 264 -10.58 30.73 19.48
C ILE A 264 -9.33 30.93 18.60
N ASP A 265 -8.45 31.85 18.97
CA ASP A 265 -7.21 32.11 18.23
C ASP A 265 -6.24 30.94 18.32
N GLN A 266 -6.19 30.24 19.47
CA GLN A 266 -5.40 29.03 19.61
C GLN A 266 -5.97 27.89 18.74
N LEU A 267 -7.31 27.80 18.64
CA LEU A 267 -7.95 26.83 17.75
C LEU A 267 -7.64 27.13 16.28
N ARG A 268 -7.69 28.40 15.86
CA ARG A 268 -7.31 28.83 14.50
C ARG A 268 -5.86 28.51 14.18
N GLU A 269 -4.92 28.76 15.09
CA GLU A 269 -3.50 28.45 14.88
C GLU A 269 -3.26 26.94 14.73
N LEU A 270 -3.91 26.12 15.56
CA LEU A 270 -3.87 24.67 15.43
C LEU A 270 -4.43 24.20 14.09
N MET A 271 -5.57 24.75 13.67
CA MET A 271 -6.19 24.41 12.38
C MET A 271 -5.34 24.86 11.20
N LYS A 272 -4.72 26.04 11.29
CA LYS A 272 -3.77 26.51 10.29
C LYS A 272 -2.59 25.55 10.16
N GLY A 273 -1.97 25.16 11.28
CA GLY A 273 -0.87 24.18 11.27
C GLY A 273 -1.29 22.82 10.69
N GLN A 274 -2.51 22.37 10.97
CA GLN A 274 -3.07 21.13 10.41
C GLN A 274 -3.28 21.23 8.89
N LEU A 275 -3.88 22.33 8.41
CA LEU A 275 -4.06 22.58 6.97
C LEU A 275 -2.73 22.71 6.25
N GLU A 276 -1.76 23.42 6.83
CA GLU A 276 -0.40 23.51 6.28
C GLU A 276 0.26 22.13 6.19
N GLN A 277 0.10 21.26 7.19
CA GLN A 277 0.60 19.88 7.13
C GLN A 277 -0.08 19.07 6.02
N GLU A 278 -1.41 19.18 5.88
CA GLU A 278 -2.17 18.53 4.81
C GLU A 278 -1.68 18.98 3.42
N PHE A 279 -1.58 20.30 3.20
CA PHE A 279 -1.10 20.86 1.95
C PHE A 279 0.36 20.51 1.64
N ASN A 280 1.22 20.51 2.65
CA ASN A 280 2.60 20.06 2.49
C ASN A 280 2.68 18.59 2.12
N GLN A 281 1.79 17.73 2.63
CA GLN A 281 1.74 16.32 2.28
C GLN A 281 1.27 16.11 0.83
N LEU A 282 0.26 16.86 0.37
CA LEU A 282 -0.17 16.84 -1.04
C LEU A 282 0.95 17.31 -1.96
N THR A 283 1.58 18.43 -1.60
CA THR A 283 2.72 19.02 -2.32
C THR A 283 3.86 18.02 -2.44
N ARG A 284 4.22 17.38 -1.32
CA ARG A 284 5.25 16.34 -1.27
C ARG A 284 4.90 15.16 -2.17
N THR A 285 3.64 14.74 -2.17
CA THR A 285 3.15 13.65 -3.02
C THR A 285 3.33 13.99 -4.50
N HIS A 286 2.91 15.18 -4.92
CA HIS A 286 3.12 15.66 -6.29
C HIS A 286 4.61 15.72 -6.65
N MET A 287 5.44 16.34 -5.81
CA MET A 287 6.88 16.44 -6.05
C MET A 287 7.57 15.07 -6.13
N LYS A 288 7.19 14.13 -5.26
CA LYS A 288 7.72 12.76 -5.25
C LYS A 288 7.36 12.06 -6.56
N ARG A 289 6.12 12.19 -7.04
CA ARG A 289 5.71 11.64 -8.34
C ARG A 289 6.55 12.21 -9.49
N ARG A 290 6.66 13.54 -9.59
CA ARG A 290 7.49 14.19 -10.63
C ARG A 290 8.95 13.74 -10.62
N LEU A 291 9.54 13.60 -9.43
CA LEU A 291 10.89 13.08 -9.29
C LEU A 291 11.00 11.64 -9.81
N LEU A 292 10.08 10.77 -9.40
CA LEU A 292 10.06 9.37 -9.84
C LEU A 292 9.79 9.24 -11.35
N ASP A 293 8.94 10.07 -11.92
CA ASP A 293 8.69 10.11 -13.37
C ASP A 293 9.96 10.50 -14.14
N GLN A 294 10.65 11.54 -13.67
CA GLN A 294 11.90 12.00 -14.27
C GLN A 294 12.98 10.90 -14.21
N LEU A 295 13.07 10.19 -13.09
CA LEU A 295 14.00 9.06 -12.92
C LEU A 295 13.63 7.85 -13.78
N ALA A 296 12.33 7.53 -13.90
CA ALA A 296 11.85 6.43 -14.74
C ALA A 296 12.12 6.70 -16.22
N ALA A 297 11.99 7.95 -16.67
CA ALA A 297 12.23 8.35 -18.05
C ALA A 297 13.72 8.34 -18.43
N SER A 298 14.63 8.53 -17.46
CA SER A 298 16.07 8.58 -17.73
C SER A 298 16.76 7.22 -17.71
N HIS A 299 16.14 6.18 -17.11
CA HIS A 299 16.75 4.86 -16.95
C HIS A 299 15.80 3.73 -17.34
N ASP A 300 16.23 2.93 -18.33
CA ASP A 300 15.58 1.70 -18.73
C ASP A 300 16.55 0.53 -18.58
N PHE A 301 16.16 -0.46 -17.79
CA PHE A 301 16.92 -1.67 -17.53
C PHE A 301 15.97 -2.83 -17.23
N ASP A 302 16.47 -4.04 -17.43
CA ASP A 302 15.75 -5.28 -17.15
C ASP A 302 15.50 -5.43 -15.65
N VAL A 303 14.27 -5.75 -15.29
CA VAL A 303 13.87 -6.01 -13.90
C VAL A 303 13.75 -7.52 -13.65
N PRO A 304 14.12 -8.03 -12.46
CA PRO A 304 13.93 -9.44 -12.11
C PRO A 304 12.45 -9.84 -12.17
N PRO A 305 12.06 -10.81 -13.01
CA PRO A 305 10.66 -11.23 -13.14
C PRO A 305 10.00 -11.65 -11.82
N GLY A 306 10.74 -12.32 -10.92
CA GLY A 306 10.22 -12.72 -9.62
C GLY A 306 9.82 -11.54 -8.74
N MET A 307 10.58 -10.44 -8.79
CA MET A 307 10.20 -9.20 -8.08
C MET A 307 8.96 -8.56 -8.70
N VAL A 308 8.83 -8.57 -10.03
CA VAL A 308 7.65 -8.06 -10.73
C VAL A 308 6.41 -8.87 -10.35
N GLU A 309 6.51 -10.20 -10.31
CA GLU A 309 5.40 -11.06 -9.89
C GLU A 309 5.04 -10.84 -8.42
N ALA A 310 6.03 -10.64 -7.53
CA ALA A 310 5.76 -10.34 -6.13
C ALA A 310 5.02 -9.00 -5.96
N GLU A 311 5.44 -7.95 -6.65
CA GLU A 311 4.79 -6.64 -6.63
C GLU A 311 3.40 -6.70 -7.27
N PHE A 312 3.27 -7.39 -8.42
CA PHE A 312 1.98 -7.61 -9.08
C PHE A 312 0.99 -8.32 -8.15
N ASN A 313 1.42 -9.40 -7.48
CA ASN A 313 0.56 -10.12 -6.55
C ASN A 313 0.15 -9.28 -5.34
N GLN A 314 1.01 -8.36 -4.88
CA GLN A 314 0.64 -7.41 -3.81
C GLN A 314 -0.43 -6.43 -4.28
N ILE A 315 -0.26 -5.83 -5.46
CA ILE A 315 -1.26 -4.97 -6.09
C ILE A 315 -2.58 -5.73 -6.28
N TRP A 316 -2.49 -6.95 -6.81
CA TRP A 316 -3.65 -7.78 -7.11
C TRP A 316 -4.43 -8.15 -5.86
N ALA A 317 -3.75 -8.55 -4.78
CA ALA A 317 -4.39 -8.89 -3.51
C ALA A 317 -5.12 -7.69 -2.88
N GLN A 318 -4.57 -6.47 -3.03
CA GLN A 318 -5.23 -5.25 -2.58
C GLN A 318 -6.52 -5.00 -3.39
N LEU A 319 -6.44 -5.09 -4.72
CA LEU A 319 -7.59 -4.91 -5.60
C LEU A 319 -8.67 -5.97 -5.35
N GLU A 320 -8.30 -7.24 -5.13
CA GLU A 320 -9.25 -8.30 -4.80
C GLU A 320 -9.97 -8.04 -3.48
N HIS A 321 -9.25 -7.46 -2.51
CA HIS A 321 -9.84 -7.03 -1.25
C HIS A 321 -10.85 -5.90 -1.49
N GLU A 322 -10.49 -4.87 -2.24
CA GLU A 322 -11.36 -3.73 -2.56
C GLU A 322 -12.62 -4.16 -3.33
N ALA A 323 -12.45 -4.93 -4.41
CA ALA A 323 -13.56 -5.48 -5.20
C ALA A 323 -14.48 -6.41 -4.37
N GLY A 324 -13.96 -7.05 -3.32
CA GLY A 324 -14.76 -7.84 -2.39
C GLY A 324 -15.73 -7.01 -1.53
N HIS A 325 -15.52 -5.69 -1.43
CA HIS A 325 -16.35 -4.77 -0.66
C HIS A 325 -17.24 -3.88 -1.55
N GLU A 326 -17.19 -4.06 -2.87
CA GLU A 326 -18.07 -3.36 -3.80
C GLU A 326 -19.49 -3.95 -3.83
N ALA A 327 -20.44 -3.15 -4.32
CA ALA A 327 -21.84 -3.55 -4.44
C ALA A 327 -22.04 -4.72 -5.44
N ASP A 328 -21.19 -4.81 -6.47
CA ASP A 328 -21.14 -5.94 -7.42
C ASP A 328 -19.71 -6.49 -7.54
N PRO A 329 -19.33 -7.44 -6.67
CA PRO A 329 -18.00 -8.02 -6.68
C PRO A 329 -17.66 -8.81 -7.96
N GLU A 330 -18.66 -9.32 -8.70
CA GLU A 330 -18.41 -10.08 -9.94
C GLU A 330 -18.04 -9.13 -11.08
N ALA A 331 -18.75 -8.00 -11.20
CA ALA A 331 -18.42 -6.97 -12.17
C ALA A 331 -17.04 -6.35 -11.89
N ALA A 332 -16.76 -5.98 -10.64
CA ALA A 332 -15.48 -5.40 -10.24
C ALA A 332 -14.29 -6.33 -10.57
N ARG A 333 -14.42 -7.63 -10.25
CA ARG A 333 -13.38 -8.63 -10.60
C ARG A 333 -13.21 -8.80 -12.11
N ALA A 334 -14.31 -8.75 -12.87
CA ALA A 334 -14.24 -8.85 -14.32
C ALA A 334 -13.55 -7.65 -14.98
N ASP A 335 -13.70 -6.46 -14.41
CA ASP A 335 -13.00 -5.26 -14.85
C ASP A 335 -11.52 -5.30 -14.47
N MET A 336 -11.20 -5.68 -13.24
CA MET A 336 -9.80 -5.92 -12.81
C MET A 336 -9.06 -6.89 -13.73
N GLU A 337 -9.69 -8.00 -14.14
CA GLU A 337 -9.08 -9.01 -15.02
C GLU A 337 -8.79 -8.46 -16.43
N LYS A 338 -9.57 -7.48 -16.92
CA LYS A 338 -9.30 -6.82 -18.21
C LYS A 338 -8.03 -5.97 -18.14
N ASP A 339 -7.80 -5.32 -17.02
CA ASP A 339 -6.69 -4.38 -16.81
C ASP A 339 -5.45 -5.08 -16.23
N ARG A 340 -5.44 -6.41 -16.19
CA ARG A 340 -4.37 -7.24 -15.62
C ARG A 340 -2.98 -6.93 -16.21
N ASP A 341 -2.90 -6.72 -17.53
CA ASP A 341 -1.65 -6.39 -18.20
C ASP A 341 -1.17 -4.97 -17.84
N ASP A 342 -2.10 -4.02 -17.63
CA ASP A 342 -1.78 -2.66 -17.20
C ASP A 342 -1.23 -2.68 -15.76
N TYR A 343 -1.88 -3.43 -14.84
CA TYR A 343 -1.35 -3.63 -13.48
C TYR A 343 0.03 -4.31 -13.48
N ARG A 344 0.29 -5.21 -14.42
CA ARG A 344 1.62 -5.80 -14.59
C ARG A 344 2.65 -4.78 -15.06
N ALA A 345 2.29 -3.86 -15.95
CA ALA A 345 3.15 -2.75 -16.34
C ALA A 345 3.45 -1.80 -15.16
N ILE A 346 2.46 -1.57 -14.29
CA ILE A 346 2.63 -0.81 -13.04
C ILE A 346 3.63 -1.50 -12.12
N ALA A 347 3.52 -2.82 -11.94
CA ALA A 347 4.45 -3.61 -11.12
C ALA A 347 5.89 -3.52 -11.66
N VAL A 348 6.08 -3.65 -12.98
CA VAL A 348 7.39 -3.45 -13.63
C VAL A 348 7.97 -2.07 -13.31
N ARG A 349 7.14 -1.03 -13.43
CA ARG A 349 7.54 0.35 -13.16
C ARG A 349 7.96 0.56 -11.70
N ARG A 350 7.18 0.03 -10.75
CA ARG A 350 7.48 0.12 -9.31
C ARG A 350 8.76 -0.60 -8.94
N VAL A 351 8.95 -1.83 -9.43
CA VAL A 351 10.19 -2.60 -9.20
C VAL A 351 11.39 -1.89 -9.78
N ARG A 352 11.30 -1.36 -11.00
CA ARG A 352 12.38 -0.59 -11.64
C ARG A 352 12.76 0.63 -10.79
N LEU A 353 11.78 1.42 -10.38
CA LEU A 353 12.02 2.60 -9.55
C LEU A 353 12.60 2.23 -8.18
N GLY A 354 12.09 1.19 -7.53
CA GLY A 354 12.61 0.71 -6.25
C GLY A 354 14.08 0.28 -6.35
N LEU A 355 14.46 -0.44 -7.41
CA LEU A 355 15.85 -0.82 -7.67
C LEU A 355 16.74 0.38 -7.94
N LEU A 356 16.26 1.34 -8.74
CA LEU A 356 16.99 2.57 -9.04
C LEU A 356 17.25 3.41 -7.78
N LEU A 357 16.23 3.61 -6.96
CA LEU A 357 16.35 4.33 -5.68
C LEU A 357 17.28 3.59 -4.71
N SER A 358 17.25 2.25 -4.71
CA SER A 358 18.16 1.45 -3.90
C SER A 358 19.62 1.69 -4.28
N GLU A 359 19.95 1.68 -5.58
CA GLU A 359 21.31 1.92 -6.05
C GLU A 359 21.75 3.39 -5.84
N ILE A 360 20.85 4.38 -6.04
CA ILE A 360 21.12 5.77 -5.68
C ILE A 360 21.43 5.90 -4.18
N GLY A 361 20.59 5.30 -3.34
CA GLY A 361 20.73 5.35 -1.89
C GLY A 361 22.02 4.69 -1.42
N GLN A 362 22.39 3.55 -2.00
CA GLN A 362 23.66 2.86 -1.70
C GLN A 362 24.87 3.68 -2.14
N ALA A 363 24.87 4.20 -3.37
CA ALA A 363 25.96 5.02 -3.90
C ALA A 363 26.19 6.30 -3.08
N ASN A 364 25.14 6.86 -2.47
CA ASN A 364 25.20 8.06 -1.65
C ASN A 364 25.20 7.78 -0.13
N ASN A 365 25.36 6.51 0.27
CA ASN A 365 25.41 6.06 1.66
C ASN A 365 24.21 6.55 2.51
N VAL A 366 23.01 6.56 1.91
CA VAL A 366 21.76 6.79 2.63
C VAL A 366 21.52 5.57 3.53
N GLN A 367 21.32 5.81 4.82
CA GLN A 367 21.12 4.75 5.81
C GLN A 367 19.93 5.06 6.73
N ILE A 368 19.28 3.99 7.20
CA ILE A 368 18.30 4.04 8.28
C ILE A 368 19.02 3.64 9.57
N SER A 369 18.92 4.50 10.57
CA SER A 369 19.47 4.23 11.89
C SER A 369 18.65 3.17 12.61
N ALA A 370 19.27 2.49 13.59
CA ALA A 370 18.57 1.52 14.42
C ALA A 370 17.40 2.15 15.21
N GLN A 371 17.50 3.43 15.57
CA GLN A 371 16.45 4.16 16.28
C GLN A 371 15.20 4.34 15.39
N GLU A 372 15.40 4.73 14.13
CA GLU A 372 14.33 4.87 13.16
C GLU A 372 13.67 3.52 12.86
N MET A 373 14.48 2.46 12.72
CA MET A 373 13.96 1.11 12.52
C MET A 373 13.10 0.66 13.71
N ASN A 374 13.56 0.88 14.95
CA ASN A 374 12.77 0.56 16.15
C ASN A 374 11.47 1.36 16.22
N ARG A 375 11.49 2.63 15.80
CA ARG A 375 10.29 3.47 15.74
C ARG A 375 9.27 2.92 14.73
N LEU A 376 9.71 2.53 13.53
CA LEU A 376 8.85 1.91 12.53
C LEU A 376 8.25 0.60 13.01
N ILE A 377 9.07 -0.28 13.59
CA ILE A 377 8.61 -1.55 14.16
C ILE A 377 7.54 -1.28 15.24
N THR A 378 7.78 -0.30 16.11
CA THR A 378 6.81 0.06 17.17
C THR A 378 5.51 0.58 16.57
N GLN A 379 5.57 1.45 15.56
CA GLN A 379 4.41 2.00 14.88
C GLN A 379 3.62 0.89 14.15
N ALA A 380 4.29 0.04 13.37
CA ALA A 380 3.68 -1.10 12.70
C ALA A 380 3.06 -2.08 13.71
N SER A 381 3.61 -2.20 14.91
CA SER A 381 3.02 -3.04 15.95
C SER A 381 1.69 -2.49 16.47
N MET A 382 1.44 -1.17 16.41
CA MET A 382 0.25 -0.55 17.02
C MET A 382 -1.08 -1.01 16.40
N GLN A 383 -1.05 -1.59 15.19
CA GLN A 383 -2.24 -2.19 14.57
C GLN A 383 -2.69 -3.50 15.25
N TYR A 384 -1.82 -4.11 16.07
CA TYR A 384 -2.09 -5.36 16.78
C TYR A 384 -2.45 -5.16 18.25
N GLY A 385 -3.19 -6.12 18.80
CA GLY A 385 -3.54 -6.14 20.22
C GLY A 385 -2.29 -6.22 21.13
N PRO A 386 -2.39 -5.81 22.42
CA PRO A 386 -1.24 -5.76 23.34
C PRO A 386 -0.40 -7.04 23.41
N GLY A 387 -1.02 -8.23 23.42
CA GLY A 387 -0.30 -9.52 23.50
C GLY A 387 0.29 -10.01 22.17
N GLU A 388 -0.13 -9.44 21.04
CA GLU A 388 0.37 -9.80 19.71
C GLU A 388 1.50 -8.89 19.25
N ARG A 389 1.55 -7.65 19.78
CA ARG A 389 2.62 -6.68 19.52
C ARG A 389 4.02 -7.24 19.76
N GLU A 390 4.24 -7.86 20.92
CA GLU A 390 5.56 -8.41 21.28
C GLU A 390 5.97 -9.56 20.35
N ARG A 391 5.02 -10.39 19.91
CA ARG A 391 5.28 -11.46 18.94
C ARG A 391 5.64 -10.90 17.57
N PHE A 392 4.92 -9.87 17.11
CA PHE A 392 5.21 -9.19 15.85
C PHE A 392 6.61 -8.56 15.86
N ILE A 393 6.98 -7.86 16.94
CA ILE A 393 8.31 -7.26 17.09
C ILE A 393 9.39 -8.34 17.03
N GLN A 394 9.21 -9.46 17.74
CA GLN A 394 10.17 -10.58 17.70
C GLN A 394 10.26 -11.22 16.31
N TYR A 395 9.13 -11.39 15.63
CA TYR A 395 9.07 -11.91 14.27
C TYR A 395 9.91 -11.03 13.31
N VAL A 396 9.67 -9.72 13.32
CA VAL A 396 10.41 -8.77 12.48
C VAL A 396 11.91 -8.75 12.81
N GLN A 397 12.28 -8.89 14.08
CA GLN A 397 13.69 -8.94 14.48
C GLN A 397 14.41 -10.23 14.05
N GLN A 398 13.68 -11.33 13.93
CA GLN A 398 14.23 -12.63 13.56
C GLN A 398 14.24 -12.87 12.05
N ASP A 399 13.29 -12.27 11.32
CA ASP A 399 13.11 -12.42 9.88
C ASP A 399 13.68 -11.20 9.13
N PRO A 400 14.84 -11.33 8.47
CA PRO A 400 15.45 -10.24 7.70
C PRO A 400 14.56 -9.73 6.56
N MET A 401 13.70 -10.57 5.98
CA MET A 401 12.78 -10.14 4.92
C MET A 401 11.66 -9.28 5.47
N ALA A 402 11.08 -9.65 6.62
CA ALA A 402 10.09 -8.84 7.32
C ALA A 402 10.67 -7.48 7.74
N ALA A 403 11.91 -7.48 8.26
CA ALA A 403 12.63 -6.24 8.55
C ALA A 403 12.85 -5.38 7.30
N ALA A 404 13.23 -6.00 6.16
CA ALA A 404 13.42 -5.28 4.90
C ALA A 404 12.11 -4.64 4.40
N GLN A 405 10.98 -5.34 4.52
CA GLN A 405 9.68 -4.84 4.09
C GLN A 405 9.22 -3.61 4.90
N ILE A 406 9.40 -3.64 6.23
CA ILE A 406 9.09 -2.48 7.09
C ILE A 406 10.07 -1.33 6.83
N ARG A 407 11.33 -1.64 6.53
CA ARG A 407 12.37 -0.65 6.24
C ARG A 407 12.15 0.06 4.90
N ALA A 408 11.60 -0.62 3.89
CA ALA A 408 11.58 -0.16 2.52
C ALA A 408 10.91 1.23 2.32
N PRO A 409 9.70 1.50 2.85
CA PRO A 409 9.04 2.80 2.66
C PRO A 409 9.85 3.98 3.24
N LEU A 410 10.42 3.81 4.43
CA LEU A 410 11.26 4.85 5.02
C LEU A 410 12.57 5.03 4.24
N TYR A 411 13.11 3.95 3.69
CA TYR A 411 14.35 4.02 2.92
C TYR A 411 14.12 4.81 1.64
N GLU A 412 13.02 4.51 0.96
CA GLU A 412 12.55 5.24 -0.20
C GLU A 412 12.37 6.73 0.11
N ASP A 413 11.64 7.07 1.17
CA ASP A 413 11.42 8.46 1.56
C ASP A 413 12.72 9.20 1.87
N LYS A 414 13.69 8.53 2.52
CA LYS A 414 15.02 9.12 2.76
C LYS A 414 15.82 9.36 1.49
N VAL A 415 15.76 8.44 0.53
CA VAL A 415 16.42 8.63 -0.76
C VAL A 415 15.76 9.77 -1.52
N VAL A 416 14.42 9.85 -1.50
CA VAL A 416 13.67 10.96 -2.08
C VAL A 416 14.03 12.29 -1.42
N ASP A 417 14.12 12.36 -0.08
CA ASP A 417 14.54 13.56 0.64
C ASP A 417 15.96 14.00 0.28
N PHE A 418 16.86 13.02 0.16
CA PHE A 418 18.22 13.27 -0.32
C PHE A 418 18.19 13.87 -1.74
N LEU A 419 17.39 13.32 -2.64
CA LEU A 419 17.25 13.83 -4.01
C LEU A 419 16.63 15.22 -4.06
N PHE A 420 15.61 15.50 -3.24
CA PHE A 420 15.07 16.86 -3.09
C PHE A 420 16.13 17.85 -2.62
N SER A 421 17.03 17.46 -1.72
CA SER A 421 18.14 18.33 -1.28
C SER A 421 19.17 18.65 -2.38
N LYS A 422 19.17 17.89 -3.49
CA LYS A 422 20.05 18.06 -4.65
C LYS A 422 19.35 18.69 -5.85
N ALA A 423 18.02 18.61 -5.90
CA ALA A 423 17.24 19.15 -6.99
C ALA A 423 17.18 20.68 -6.95
N GLU A 424 17.10 21.29 -8.13
CA GLU A 424 16.71 22.69 -8.31
C GLU A 424 15.19 22.77 -8.14
N ILE A 425 14.73 23.36 -7.04
CA ILE A 425 13.31 23.50 -6.70
C ILE A 425 12.85 24.92 -7.01
N THR A 426 11.77 25.04 -7.77
CA THR A 426 11.06 26.29 -8.05
C THR A 426 9.69 26.27 -7.41
N ASP A 427 9.25 27.38 -6.82
CA ASP A 427 7.96 27.46 -6.11
C ASP A 427 6.89 28.13 -6.98
N ARG A 428 5.69 27.56 -6.99
CA ARG A 428 4.51 28.15 -7.61
C ARG A 428 3.30 28.03 -6.70
N ALA A 429 2.69 29.16 -6.36
CA ALA A 429 1.43 29.18 -5.63
C ALA A 429 0.28 28.67 -6.52
N VAL A 430 -0.53 27.74 -6.00
CA VAL A 430 -1.69 27.17 -6.69
C VAL A 430 -2.86 27.01 -5.72
N THR A 431 -4.05 26.78 -6.28
CA THR A 431 -5.23 26.38 -5.49
C THR A 431 -5.16 24.91 -5.08
N ARG A 432 -5.98 24.51 -4.10
CA ARG A 432 -6.08 23.11 -3.66
C ARG A 432 -6.56 22.22 -4.81
N GLU A 433 -7.58 22.66 -5.52
CA GLU A 433 -8.20 21.95 -6.62
C GLU A 433 -7.20 21.75 -7.79
N GLU A 434 -6.36 22.75 -8.06
CA GLU A 434 -5.30 22.62 -9.07
C GLU A 434 -4.21 21.61 -8.65
N LEU A 435 -3.85 21.55 -7.37
CA LEU A 435 -2.88 20.57 -6.87
C LEU A 435 -3.45 19.15 -6.90
N GLU A 436 -4.70 18.97 -6.45
CA GLU A 436 -5.39 17.69 -6.50
C GLU A 436 -5.55 17.22 -7.96
N ALA A 437 -5.98 18.09 -8.87
CA ALA A 437 -6.06 17.78 -10.30
C ALA A 437 -4.69 17.45 -10.92
N ALA A 438 -3.61 18.11 -10.49
CA ALA A 438 -2.26 17.80 -10.95
C ALA A 438 -1.78 16.42 -10.46
N ILE A 439 -2.15 16.04 -9.24
CA ILE A 439 -1.88 14.70 -8.67
C ILE A 439 -2.69 13.65 -9.43
N GLU A 440 -3.98 13.88 -9.67
CA GLU A 440 -4.87 12.96 -10.39
C GLU A 440 -4.49 12.76 -11.86
N ALA A 441 -4.17 13.84 -12.58
CA ALA A 441 -3.78 13.75 -13.99
C ALA A 441 -2.51 12.91 -14.22
N ASP A 442 -1.63 12.84 -13.22
CA ASP A 442 -0.45 11.95 -13.24
C ASP A 442 -0.77 10.51 -12.84
N SER A 443 -1.97 10.25 -12.31
CA SER A 443 -2.42 8.93 -11.84
C SER A 443 -2.98 8.06 -12.97
N ASP A 444 -3.52 8.68 -14.03
CA ASP A 444 -4.03 8.01 -15.24
C ASP A 444 -2.94 7.32 -16.08
N GLU A 445 -1.65 7.56 -15.79
CA GLU A 445 -0.50 6.86 -16.39
C GLU A 445 0.00 5.67 -15.53
N GLY A 446 -0.91 5.01 -14.79
CA GLY A 446 -0.69 3.71 -14.18
C GLY A 446 -0.46 3.71 -12.66
N HIS A 447 -1.43 4.16 -11.88
CA HIS A 447 -1.46 3.90 -10.43
C HIS A 447 -2.77 3.25 -9.97
N VAL A 448 -2.67 2.49 -8.89
CA VAL A 448 -3.78 1.82 -8.19
C VAL A 448 -4.26 2.78 -7.10
N HIS A 449 -5.56 3.09 -7.07
CA HIS A 449 -6.12 3.99 -6.05
C HIS A 449 -5.83 3.44 -4.64
N GLY A 450 -5.42 4.33 -3.72
CA GLY A 450 -5.23 3.98 -2.31
C GLY A 450 -6.53 4.13 -1.51
N PRO A 451 -6.62 3.54 -0.31
CA PRO A 451 -7.84 3.58 0.50
C PRO A 451 -8.10 5.00 0.98
N GLY A 452 -9.11 5.66 0.39
CA GLY A 452 -9.53 7.02 0.75
C GLY A 452 -10.04 7.87 -0.42
N CYS A 453 -9.86 7.44 -1.67
CA CYS A 453 -10.45 8.10 -2.83
C CYS A 453 -11.90 7.62 -3.00
N GLY A 454 -12.86 8.31 -2.38
CA GLY A 454 -14.28 8.08 -2.66
C GLY A 454 -14.59 8.49 -4.10
N HIS A 455 -14.86 7.53 -4.98
CA HIS A 455 -15.33 7.82 -6.33
C HIS A 455 -16.81 7.49 -6.47
N ASP A 456 -17.59 8.56 -6.62
CA ASP A 456 -18.85 8.56 -7.35
C ASP A 456 -18.50 8.39 -8.84
N HIS A 457 -18.84 7.24 -9.42
CA HIS A 457 -18.63 6.99 -10.85
C HIS A 457 -19.72 7.70 -11.67
N GLY A 458 -19.56 9.01 -11.83
CA GLY A 458 -20.29 9.77 -12.84
C GLY A 458 -19.62 9.63 -14.21
N ASP A 459 -20.27 8.91 -15.13
CA ASP A 459 -19.92 8.80 -16.55
C ASP A 459 -19.62 10.17 -17.20
N ALA A 460 -18.34 10.53 -17.28
CA ALA A 460 -17.88 11.68 -18.07
C ALA A 460 -16.78 11.23 -19.05
N LYS A 461 -17.23 10.79 -20.22
CA LYS A 461 -16.39 10.55 -21.42
C LYS A 461 -15.44 11.74 -21.66
N PRO A 462 -14.13 11.52 -21.89
CA PRO A 462 -13.20 12.61 -22.11
C PRO A 462 -13.51 13.35 -23.42
N ALA A 463 -13.71 14.66 -23.32
CA ALA A 463 -13.89 15.55 -24.45
C ALA A 463 -12.58 15.66 -25.26
N LYS A 464 -12.65 15.30 -26.55
CA LYS A 464 -11.55 15.47 -27.51
C LYS A 464 -11.07 16.92 -27.57
N LYS A 465 -9.78 17.12 -27.27
CA LYS A 465 -9.02 18.36 -27.50
C LYS A 465 -9.18 18.82 -28.97
N PRO A 466 -9.56 20.07 -29.28
CA PRO A 466 -9.63 20.55 -30.64
C PRO A 466 -8.22 20.81 -31.19
N ALA A 467 -7.96 20.30 -32.40
CA ALA A 467 -6.71 20.48 -33.12
C ALA A 467 -6.40 21.97 -33.39
N ALA A 468 -5.21 22.41 -33.00
CA ALA A 468 -4.69 23.74 -33.31
C ALA A 468 -4.52 23.90 -34.83
N LYS A 469 -5.21 24.91 -35.38
CA LYS A 469 -5.17 25.30 -36.80
C LYS A 469 -3.79 25.80 -37.21
N LYS A 470 -3.25 25.19 -38.26
CA LYS A 470 -2.13 25.68 -39.07
C LYS A 470 -2.42 27.11 -39.58
N ALA A 471 -1.54 28.06 -39.26
CA ALA A 471 -1.51 29.38 -39.88
C ALA A 471 -1.02 29.26 -41.33
N ALA A 472 -1.79 29.83 -42.27
CA ALA A 472 -1.45 29.89 -43.69
C ALA A 472 -0.79 31.24 -44.02
N ALA A 473 0.37 31.20 -44.68
CA ALA A 473 1.00 32.35 -45.32
C ALA A 473 0.33 32.67 -46.68
N PRO A 474 0.39 33.93 -47.17
CA PRO A 474 -0.51 34.44 -48.21
C PRO A 474 -0.09 34.05 -49.65
N LYS A 475 -1.10 33.98 -50.52
CA LYS A 475 -1.03 33.61 -51.95
C LYS A 475 -0.37 34.71 -52.80
N THR A 476 0.48 34.30 -53.74
CA THR A 476 0.94 35.08 -54.91
C THR A 476 0.06 34.82 -56.14
N GLU A 477 -0.15 35.86 -56.95
CA GLU A 477 -0.90 35.83 -58.21
C GLU A 477 -0.05 35.44 -59.44
N LYS A 478 -0.67 34.60 -60.28
CA LYS A 478 -0.69 34.50 -61.76
C LYS A 478 0.60 34.52 -62.64
N ALA A 479 0.77 33.35 -63.30
CA ALA A 479 0.79 33.09 -64.76
C ALA A 479 1.97 33.53 -65.65
N GLU A 480 2.69 32.56 -66.23
CA GLU A 480 2.82 32.33 -67.69
C GLU A 480 3.47 30.96 -68.01
N LYS A 481 3.15 30.41 -69.19
CA LYS A 481 3.57 29.11 -69.79
C LYS A 481 4.64 29.39 -70.88
N PRO A 482 5.13 28.41 -71.68
CA PRO A 482 5.77 27.10 -71.44
C PRO A 482 7.09 26.92 -72.28
N ALA A 483 7.81 25.77 -72.17
CA ALA A 483 8.33 24.96 -73.31
C ALA A 483 9.53 24.03 -72.99
N LYS A 484 9.40 22.78 -73.50
CA LYS A 484 10.38 21.84 -74.11
C LYS A 484 11.77 21.60 -73.47
N ALA A 485 12.04 20.33 -73.09
CA ALA A 485 12.88 19.34 -73.80
C ALA A 485 14.38 19.53 -73.45
N GLU A 486 15.27 18.56 -73.27
CA GLU A 486 15.40 17.17 -73.72
C GLU A 486 16.63 16.59 -72.98
N ALA A 487 16.73 15.26 -72.86
CA ALA A 487 17.96 14.45 -72.80
C ALA A 487 19.01 14.69 -71.67
N ALA A 488 19.77 13.72 -71.16
CA ALA A 488 19.83 12.27 -71.24
C ALA A 488 20.90 11.79 -70.23
N ALA A 489 20.88 10.47 -69.98
CA ALA A 489 22.02 9.63 -69.63
C ALA A 489 22.64 9.66 -68.20
N LYS A 490 22.17 8.68 -67.41
CA LYS A 490 22.91 7.78 -66.49
C LYS A 490 24.32 7.35 -67.01
N PRO A 491 25.08 6.48 -66.29
CA PRO A 491 25.52 6.45 -64.89
C PRO A 491 27.03 6.07 -64.79
N ALA A 492 27.59 5.91 -63.58
CA ALA A 492 28.35 4.72 -63.14
C ALA A 492 29.54 4.97 -62.17
N LYS A 493 29.52 4.16 -61.10
CA LYS A 493 30.61 3.34 -60.52
C LYS A 493 31.79 3.98 -59.76
N LYS A 494 31.91 3.54 -58.49
CA LYS A 494 33.04 2.82 -57.82
C LYS A 494 34.45 3.41 -58.00
N ALA A 495 35.34 3.53 -57.01
CA ALA A 495 35.50 2.98 -55.66
C ALA A 495 36.63 3.80 -54.95
N PRO A 496 37.57 3.23 -54.16
CA PRO A 496 37.51 3.05 -52.71
C PRO A 496 38.69 3.69 -51.92
N ALA A 497 38.53 3.67 -50.58
CA ALA A 497 39.53 3.47 -49.52
C ALA A 497 40.95 4.10 -49.59
N LYS A 498 41.34 4.79 -48.50
CA LYS A 498 42.55 4.45 -47.69
C LYS A 498 42.70 5.34 -46.43
N LYS A 499 42.69 4.64 -45.28
CA LYS A 499 43.64 4.64 -44.13
C LYS A 499 44.40 5.91 -43.68
N LYS A 500 44.45 6.00 -42.33
CA LYS A 500 45.43 6.63 -41.40
C LYS A 500 45.32 8.16 -41.28
N ALA A 501 45.42 8.77 -40.10
CA ALA A 501 46.07 8.37 -38.85
C ALA A 501 45.11 8.45 -37.65
#